data_AF-A0A2V5UEB7-F1
#
_entry.id   AF-A0A2V5UEB7-F1
#
_cell.length_a   1.000
_cell.length_b   1.000
_cell.length_c   1.000
_cell.angle_alpha   90.00
_cell.angle_beta   90.00
_cell.angle_gamma   90.00
#
_symmetry.space_group_name_H-M   'P 1'
#
loop_
_entity.id
_entity.type
_entity.pdbx_description
1 polymer ?
#
loop_
_entity_poly.entity_id
_entity_poly.type
_entity_poly.pdbx_seq_one_letter_code
_entity_poly.pdbx_strand_id
1 'polypeptide(L)'
;MFLIGGTLVGYPNSVPPLINHWTPAFPAFYVALAIPVGAWMASDELLARLRWVMPVTLATGLFVLGWLNLDFYFHRYYADPESLKSNQYRFSQENYEVQTAQSRYQASLGPEYDVFTVGQSPWPYDPAATRYLVAGQQWSALPNPSAELPAIRLGNKGLAFLFFRGSEQYQQLTYQLHPGGTDGEVTSHRGKHLFYTYVLAPAQVSALHK
;
A
#
# COMPACT_ATOMS: atom_id res chain seq x y z
N MET A 1 19.10 21.46 4.42
CA MET A 1 17.63 21.30 4.35
C MET A 1 17.23 21.43 2.89
N PHE A 2 17.09 20.32 2.16
CA PHE A 2 16.57 20.35 0.79
C PHE A 2 15.05 20.46 0.85
N LEU A 3 14.41 21.19 -0.07
CA LEU A 3 12.96 21.27 -0.24
C LEU A 3 12.42 19.95 -0.84
N ILE A 4 12.65 18.84 -0.13
CA ILE A 4 12.15 17.51 -0.45
C ILE A 4 10.84 17.34 0.29
N GLY A 5 9.77 17.04 -0.44
CA GLY A 5 8.43 16.81 0.10
C GLY A 5 7.42 17.93 -0.15
N GLY A 6 7.72 18.95 -0.96
CA GLY A 6 6.88 20.14 -1.02
C GLY A 6 6.56 20.72 0.39
N THR A 7 5.62 21.65 0.47
CA THR A 7 4.93 21.93 1.73
C THR A 7 3.87 20.85 1.85
N LEU A 8 4.29 19.63 2.20
CA LEU A 8 3.43 18.78 2.99
C LEU A 8 3.02 19.64 4.18
N VAL A 9 1.81 20.20 4.14
CA VAL A 9 1.27 20.91 5.31
C VAL A 9 1.44 19.91 6.44
N GLY A 10 2.32 20.24 7.38
CA GLY A 10 2.46 19.50 8.61
C GLY A 10 1.13 19.66 9.32
N TYR A 11 0.16 18.85 8.93
CA TYR A 11 -1.10 18.79 9.63
C TYR A 11 -0.69 18.35 11.03
N PRO A 12 -1.03 19.10 12.09
CA PRO A 12 -0.54 18.82 13.43
C PRO A 12 -0.86 17.40 13.92
N ASN A 13 -1.73 16.69 13.18
CA ASN A 13 -2.24 15.37 13.48
C ASN A 13 -1.73 14.23 12.56
N SER A 14 -0.84 14.49 11.60
CA SER A 14 -0.29 13.45 10.70
C SER A 14 1.24 13.60 10.55
N VAL A 15 1.99 12.76 11.25
CA VAL A 15 3.41 12.55 11.00
C VAL A 15 3.58 11.07 10.65
N PRO A 16 4.13 10.71 9.47
CA PRO A 16 4.48 11.61 8.38
C PRO A 16 3.21 12.16 7.67
N PRO A 17 3.35 13.31 7.00
CA PRO A 17 2.24 13.99 6.34
C PRO A 17 1.75 13.19 5.14
N LEU A 18 0.43 13.08 4.95
CA LEU A 18 -0.20 12.18 3.96
C LEU A 18 -0.12 12.70 2.51
N ILE A 19 0.05 11.80 1.54
CA ILE A 19 0.17 12.14 0.10
C ILE A 19 -1.07 12.83 -0.47
N ASN A 20 -2.26 12.54 0.08
CA ASN A 20 -3.52 13.21 -0.28
C ASN A 20 -3.59 14.68 0.18
N HIS A 21 -2.66 15.10 1.06
CA HIS A 21 -2.49 16.49 1.50
C HIS A 21 -1.28 17.14 0.85
N TRP A 22 -0.83 16.62 -0.29
CA TRP A 22 0.11 17.30 -1.15
C TRP A 22 -0.58 18.56 -1.72
N THR A 23 -0.55 19.65 -0.97
CA THR A 23 -0.56 20.98 -1.57
C THR A 23 0.78 21.11 -2.25
N PRO A 24 0.81 21.13 -3.59
CA PRO A 24 2.10 21.19 -4.23
C PRO A 24 2.74 22.50 -3.79
N ALA A 25 3.99 22.43 -3.36
CA ALA A 25 4.84 23.61 -3.26
C ALA A 25 5.08 24.27 -4.63
N PHE A 26 4.26 23.99 -5.66
CA PHE A 26 4.31 24.61 -6.97
C PHE A 26 4.43 26.12 -6.87
N PRO A 27 3.66 26.88 -6.05
CA PRO A 27 3.85 28.32 -5.96
C PRO A 27 5.24 28.70 -5.42
N ALA A 28 5.72 28.06 -4.35
CA ALA A 28 7.04 28.33 -3.79
C ALA A 28 8.18 27.89 -4.74
N PHE A 29 7.99 26.80 -5.47
CA PHE A 29 8.87 26.28 -6.50
C PHE A 29 8.93 27.23 -7.70
N TYR A 30 7.79 27.73 -8.18
CA TYR A 30 7.69 28.73 -9.25
C TYR A 30 8.25 30.09 -8.81
N VAL A 31 8.10 30.49 -7.55
CA VAL A 31 8.70 31.71 -7.00
C VAL A 31 10.22 31.56 -6.89
N ALA A 32 10.71 30.42 -6.37
CA ALA A 32 12.13 30.10 -6.32
C ALA A 32 12.76 29.98 -7.72
N LEU A 33 11.95 29.64 -8.73
CA LEU A 33 12.29 29.65 -10.15
C LEU A 33 12.32 31.05 -10.77
N ALA A 34 11.30 31.86 -10.48
CA ALA A 34 11.08 33.15 -11.13
C ALA A 34 12.06 34.22 -10.62
N ILE A 35 12.46 34.17 -9.34
CA ILE A 35 13.35 35.19 -8.75
C ILE A 35 14.74 35.18 -9.40
N PRO A 36 15.45 34.04 -9.52
CA PRO A 36 16.78 34.02 -10.15
C PRO A 36 16.72 34.31 -11.65
N VAL A 37 15.68 33.86 -12.35
CA VAL A 37 15.48 34.13 -13.79
C VAL A 37 15.18 35.60 -14.04
N GLY A 38 14.32 36.21 -13.22
CA GLY A 38 14.03 37.65 -13.26
C GLY A 38 15.25 38.50 -12.93
N ALA A 39 16.03 38.10 -11.90
CA ALA A 39 17.28 38.77 -11.55
C ALA A 39 18.35 38.65 -12.65
N TRP A 40 18.42 37.50 -13.34
CA TRP A 40 19.32 37.30 -14.48
C TRP A 40 18.93 38.12 -15.71
N MET A 41 17.63 38.20 -16.03
CA MET A 41 17.12 39.05 -17.12
C MET A 41 17.36 40.54 -16.88
N ALA A 42 17.41 40.96 -15.61
CA ALA A 42 17.66 42.35 -15.22
C ALA A 42 19.15 42.71 -15.07
N SER A 43 20.08 41.75 -15.22
CA SER A 43 21.51 42.01 -15.04
C SER A 43 22.21 42.36 -16.36
N ASP A 44 22.66 43.61 -16.51
CA ASP A 44 23.39 44.09 -17.70
C ASP A 44 24.90 43.80 -17.67
N GLU A 45 25.46 43.41 -16.51
CA GLU A 45 26.91 43.31 -16.29
C GLU A 45 27.49 41.89 -16.41
N LEU A 46 26.68 40.88 -16.73
CA LEU A 46 27.17 39.49 -16.75
C LEU A 46 27.97 39.19 -18.03
N LEU A 47 29.27 38.92 -17.90
CA LEU A 47 30.17 38.48 -18.98
C LEU A 47 29.50 37.40 -19.86
N ALA A 48 29.45 37.64 -21.17
CA ALA A 48 28.72 36.80 -22.13
C ALA A 48 29.04 35.29 -22.05
N ARG A 49 30.24 34.92 -21.59
CA ARG A 49 30.66 33.52 -21.39
C ARG A 49 30.02 32.84 -20.18
N LEU A 50 29.63 33.57 -19.13
CA LEU A 50 28.96 33.01 -17.94
C LEU A 50 27.43 33.02 -18.07
N ARG A 51 26.90 33.64 -19.12
CA ARG A 51 25.46 33.84 -19.33
C ARG A 51 24.67 32.53 -19.42
N TRP A 52 25.32 31.43 -19.83
CA TRP A 52 24.74 30.09 -19.90
C TRP A 52 24.88 29.26 -18.60
N VAL A 53 25.79 29.64 -17.70
CA VAL A 53 26.05 28.88 -16.46
C VAL A 53 24.84 28.95 -15.52
N MET A 54 24.21 30.13 -15.41
CA MET A 54 23.01 30.32 -14.59
C MET A 54 21.82 29.44 -15.00
N PRO A 55 21.34 29.46 -16.27
CA PRO A 55 20.21 28.61 -16.66
C PRO A 55 20.55 27.11 -16.57
N VAL A 56 21.78 26.70 -16.84
CA VAL A 56 22.20 25.30 -16.68
C VAL A 56 22.22 24.88 -15.22
N THR A 57 22.75 25.72 -14.34
CA THR A 57 22.77 25.46 -12.89
C THR A 57 21.35 25.38 -12.34
N LEU A 58 20.47 26.29 -12.77
CA LEU A 58 19.06 26.29 -12.40
C LEU A 58 18.36 25.01 -12.89
N ALA A 59 18.48 24.68 -14.17
CA ALA A 59 17.88 23.48 -14.76
C ALA A 59 18.35 22.20 -14.05
N THR A 60 19.65 22.11 -13.76
CA THR A 60 20.24 20.97 -13.03
C THR A 60 19.72 20.92 -11.60
N GLY A 61 19.66 22.06 -10.90
CA GLY A 61 19.13 22.13 -9.54
C GLY A 61 17.67 21.70 -9.44
N LEU A 62 16.83 22.11 -10.40
CA LEU A 62 15.42 21.71 -10.47
C LEU A 62 15.26 20.24 -10.81
N PHE A 63 16.07 19.74 -11.73
CA PHE A 63 16.05 18.32 -12.09
C PHE A 63 16.40 17.46 -10.88
N VAL A 64 17.47 17.82 -10.16
CA VAL A 64 17.87 17.14 -8.92
C VAL A 64 16.78 17.25 -7.86
N LEU A 65 16.18 18.43 -7.66
CA LEU A 65 15.10 18.62 -6.70
C LEU A 65 13.86 17.77 -7.06
N GLY A 66 13.47 17.76 -8.33
CA GLY A 66 12.37 16.96 -8.85
C GLY A 66 12.63 15.47 -8.66
N TRP A 67 13.82 15.00 -9.01
CA TRP A 67 14.25 13.62 -8.80
C TRP A 67 14.21 13.24 -7.31
N LEU A 68 14.74 14.07 -6.42
CA LEU A 68 14.73 13.80 -4.97
C LEU A 68 13.31 13.76 -4.40
N ASN A 69 12.40 14.59 -4.90
CA ASN A 69 11.00 14.52 -4.51
C ASN A 69 10.36 13.21 -4.98
N LEU A 70 10.55 12.84 -6.25
CA LEU A 70 10.04 11.58 -6.78
C LEU A 70 10.61 10.37 -6.02
N ASP A 71 11.92 10.32 -5.79
CA ASP A 71 12.56 9.23 -5.03
C ASP A 71 12.02 9.14 -3.61
N PHE A 72 11.88 10.28 -2.93
CA PHE A 72 11.30 10.30 -1.60
C PHE A 72 9.87 9.76 -1.62
N TYR A 73 8.99 10.26 -2.49
CA TYR A 73 7.58 9.88 -2.46
C TYR A 73 7.30 8.46 -2.93
N PHE A 74 7.99 7.99 -3.96
CA PHE A 74 7.69 6.69 -4.56
C PHE A 74 8.50 5.54 -3.94
N HIS A 75 9.66 5.82 -3.34
CA HIS A 75 10.52 4.77 -2.77
C HIS A 75 10.68 4.84 -1.26
N ARG A 76 10.75 6.04 -0.66
CA ARG A 76 11.11 6.19 0.77
C ARG A 76 9.93 6.54 1.67
N TYR A 77 8.89 7.14 1.11
CA TYR A 77 7.76 7.64 1.86
C TYR A 77 6.90 6.46 2.30
N TYR A 78 6.79 6.31 3.62
CA TYR A 78 5.93 5.34 4.25
C TYR A 78 5.26 6.00 5.45
N ALA A 79 3.94 6.13 5.38
CA ALA A 79 3.14 6.60 6.50
C ALA A 79 2.87 5.47 7.48
N ASP A 80 3.74 5.38 8.50
CA ASP A 80 3.56 4.43 9.58
C ASP A 80 2.32 4.84 10.41
N PRO A 81 1.28 3.99 10.48
CA PRO A 81 0.09 4.29 11.25
C PRO A 81 0.35 4.65 12.72
N GLU A 82 1.41 4.10 13.32
CA GLU A 82 1.75 4.32 14.72
C GLU A 82 2.35 5.71 14.99
N SER A 83 2.93 6.32 13.94
CA SER A 83 3.43 7.69 14.02
C SER A 83 2.33 8.75 13.87
N LEU A 84 1.14 8.36 13.40
CA LEU A 84 0.00 9.27 13.18
C LEU A 84 -0.72 9.59 14.49
N LYS A 85 -0.91 10.88 14.78
CA LYS A 85 -1.59 11.34 16.01
C LYS A 85 -3.11 11.27 15.92
N SER A 86 -3.69 11.45 14.73
CA SER A 86 -5.14 11.33 14.54
C SER A 86 -5.55 9.86 14.45
N ASN A 87 -6.55 9.48 15.25
CA ASN A 87 -7.19 8.16 15.15
C ASN A 87 -7.78 7.90 13.76
N GLN A 88 -8.38 8.92 13.14
CA GLN A 88 -8.99 8.79 11.82
C GLN A 88 -7.95 8.53 10.74
N TYR A 89 -6.81 9.22 10.78
CA TYR A 89 -5.73 9.00 9.81
C TYR A 89 -5.04 7.66 10.04
N ARG A 90 -4.81 7.28 11.30
CA ARG A 90 -4.29 5.96 11.65
C ARG A 90 -5.19 4.85 11.11
N PHE A 91 -6.50 4.91 11.37
CA PHE A 91 -7.45 3.92 10.86
C PHE A 91 -7.47 3.87 9.33
N SER A 92 -7.44 5.03 8.66
CA SER A 92 -7.41 5.08 7.19
C SER A 92 -6.13 4.48 6.63
N GLN A 93 -4.98 4.77 7.24
CA GLN A 93 -3.69 4.26 6.81
C GLN A 93 -3.55 2.75 7.04
N GLU A 94 -4.02 2.25 8.19
CA GLU A 94 -4.12 0.81 8.47
C GLU A 94 -5.01 0.12 7.43
N ASN A 95 -6.16 0.71 7.09
CA ASN A 95 -7.03 0.16 6.06
C ASN A 95 -6.32 0.05 4.70
N TYR A 96 -5.64 1.11 4.25
CA TYR A 96 -4.91 1.07 2.98
C TYR A 96 -3.80 0.02 2.97
N GLU A 97 -3.07 -0.10 4.08
CA GLU A 97 -2.02 -1.09 4.22
C GLU A 97 -2.58 -2.50 4.15
N VAL A 98 -3.64 -2.79 4.91
CA VAL A 98 -4.27 -4.11 4.94
C VAL A 98 -4.85 -4.46 3.57
N GLN A 99 -5.59 -3.56 2.92
CA GLN A 99 -6.15 -3.80 1.58
C GLN A 99 -5.07 -4.06 0.53
N THR A 100 -3.99 -3.27 0.56
CA THR A 100 -2.87 -3.43 -0.37
C THR A 100 -2.16 -4.77 -0.15
N ALA A 101 -1.90 -5.13 1.12
CA ALA A 101 -1.29 -6.40 1.47
C ALA A 101 -2.18 -7.58 1.07
N GLN A 102 -3.49 -7.50 1.36
CA GLN A 102 -4.47 -8.52 0.98
C GLN A 102 -4.51 -8.71 -0.54
N SER A 103 -4.54 -7.62 -1.32
CA SER A 103 -4.61 -7.67 -2.79
C SER A 103 -3.33 -8.24 -3.39
N ARG A 104 -2.16 -7.86 -2.87
CA ARG A 104 -0.85 -8.41 -3.30
C ARG A 104 -0.71 -9.89 -2.94
N TYR A 105 -1.15 -10.27 -1.75
CA TYR A 105 -1.14 -11.67 -1.32
C TYR A 105 -2.04 -12.53 -2.20
N GLN A 106 -3.27 -12.07 -2.45
CA GLN A 106 -4.19 -12.71 -3.39
C GLN A 106 -3.58 -12.88 -4.79
N ALA A 107 -2.93 -11.84 -5.30
CA ALA A 107 -2.22 -11.92 -6.57
C ALA A 107 -1.06 -12.92 -6.58
N SER A 108 -0.35 -13.06 -5.45
CA SER A 108 0.75 -14.02 -5.31
C SER A 108 0.27 -15.49 -5.31
N LEU A 109 -0.96 -15.75 -4.88
CA LEU A 109 -1.58 -17.08 -4.98
C LEU A 109 -1.97 -17.42 -6.42
N GLY A 110 -2.42 -16.42 -7.18
CA GLY A 110 -2.91 -16.60 -8.55
C GLY A 110 -4.36 -17.10 -8.65
N PRO A 111 -4.88 -17.29 -9.87
CA PRO A 111 -6.30 -17.56 -10.13
C PRO A 111 -6.77 -18.96 -9.74
N GLU A 112 -5.83 -19.87 -9.46
CA GLU A 112 -6.06 -21.26 -9.09
C GLU A 112 -6.54 -21.45 -7.65
N TYR A 113 -6.74 -20.36 -6.91
CA TYR A 113 -7.21 -20.37 -5.53
C TYR A 113 -8.56 -19.66 -5.39
N ASP A 114 -9.41 -20.18 -4.53
CA ASP A 114 -10.56 -19.46 -3.99
C ASP A 114 -10.20 -18.92 -2.60
N VAL A 115 -10.44 -17.63 -2.40
CA VAL A 115 -9.93 -16.89 -1.24
C VAL A 115 -11.09 -16.50 -0.33
N PHE A 116 -10.93 -16.81 0.96
CA PHE A 116 -11.95 -16.59 1.97
C PHE A 116 -11.42 -15.67 3.07
N THR A 117 -12.13 -14.57 3.31
CA THR A 117 -11.90 -13.76 4.51
C THR A 117 -12.73 -14.35 5.64
N VAL A 118 -12.08 -14.88 6.68
CA VAL A 118 -12.77 -15.56 7.79
C VAL A 118 -13.15 -14.57 8.88
N GLY A 119 -14.41 -14.59 9.28
CA GLY A 119 -14.94 -13.77 10.36
C GLY A 119 -15.28 -12.34 9.93
N GLN A 120 -15.57 -11.51 10.91
CA GLN A 120 -15.79 -10.08 10.69
C GLN A 120 -14.45 -9.39 10.48
N SER A 121 -14.22 -8.87 9.27
CA SER A 121 -13.11 -7.97 9.00
C SER A 121 -13.61 -6.51 9.11
N PRO A 122 -12.96 -5.65 9.91
CA PRO A 122 -13.27 -4.22 9.91
C PRO A 122 -12.80 -3.54 8.62
N TRP A 123 -12.00 -4.23 7.81
CA TRP A 123 -11.41 -3.71 6.57
C TRP A 123 -12.25 -4.15 5.36
N PRO A 124 -12.80 -3.22 4.57
CA PRO A 124 -13.55 -3.56 3.38
C PRO A 124 -12.61 -4.17 2.32
N TYR A 125 -13.11 -5.19 1.62
CA TYR A 125 -12.44 -5.73 0.43
C TYR A 125 -12.73 -4.85 -0.78
N ASP A 126 -11.70 -4.58 -1.59
CA ASP A 126 -11.84 -3.88 -2.87
C ASP A 126 -11.71 -4.87 -4.05
N PRO A 127 -12.85 -5.34 -4.62
CA PRO A 127 -12.84 -6.22 -5.79
C PRO A 127 -12.33 -5.51 -7.05
N ALA A 128 -12.51 -4.18 -7.12
CA ALA A 128 -12.13 -3.40 -8.28
C ALA A 128 -10.62 -3.18 -8.37
N ALA A 129 -9.93 -3.08 -7.23
CA ALA A 129 -8.47 -3.07 -7.17
C ALA A 129 -7.89 -4.47 -7.42
N THR A 130 -8.45 -5.50 -6.78
CA THR A 130 -7.90 -6.87 -6.84
C THR A 130 -7.93 -7.45 -8.26
N ARG A 131 -9.00 -7.21 -9.03
CA ARG A 131 -9.13 -7.69 -10.42
C ARG A 131 -8.02 -7.21 -11.37
N TYR A 132 -7.36 -6.09 -11.08
CA TYR A 132 -6.24 -5.60 -11.89
C TYR A 132 -4.94 -6.36 -11.61
N LEU A 133 -4.84 -6.98 -10.42
CA LEU A 133 -3.67 -7.76 -10.03
C LEU A 133 -3.86 -9.25 -10.33
N VAL A 134 -5.08 -9.78 -10.21
CA VAL A 134 -5.41 -11.17 -10.50
C VAL A 134 -6.81 -11.29 -11.09
N ALA A 135 -6.90 -11.82 -12.30
CA ALA A 135 -8.17 -12.05 -12.99
C ALA A 135 -8.66 -13.48 -12.76
N GLY A 136 -9.96 -13.66 -12.53
CA GLY A 136 -10.60 -14.98 -12.41
C GLY A 136 -10.44 -15.69 -11.05
N GLN A 137 -9.82 -15.03 -10.07
CA GLN A 137 -9.81 -15.48 -8.68
C GLN A 137 -11.14 -15.16 -8.01
N GLN A 138 -11.71 -16.12 -7.27
CA GLN A 138 -12.92 -15.87 -6.49
C GLN A 138 -12.55 -15.43 -5.08
N TRP A 139 -13.30 -14.46 -4.57
CA TRP A 139 -13.19 -14.02 -3.19
C TRP A 139 -14.57 -14.09 -2.52
N SER A 140 -14.61 -14.51 -1.26
CA SER A 140 -15.82 -14.49 -0.43
C SER A 140 -15.49 -14.09 1.01
N ALA A 141 -16.34 -13.27 1.61
CA ALA A 141 -16.32 -13.03 3.05
C ALA A 141 -17.17 -14.08 3.78
N LEU A 142 -16.66 -14.59 4.90
CA LEU A 142 -17.33 -15.55 5.77
C LEU A 142 -17.65 -14.90 7.13
N PRO A 143 -18.67 -14.03 7.20
CA PRO A 143 -19.03 -13.31 8.42
C PRO A 143 -19.47 -14.21 9.58
N ASN A 144 -19.91 -15.46 9.30
CA ASN A 144 -20.27 -16.46 10.30
C ASN A 144 -19.49 -17.78 10.06
N PRO A 145 -18.20 -17.84 10.45
CA PRO A 145 -17.34 -18.96 10.14
C PRO A 145 -17.87 -20.31 10.62
N SER A 146 -18.55 -20.36 11.77
CA SER A 146 -19.07 -21.59 12.35
C SER A 146 -20.12 -22.29 11.48
N ALA A 147 -20.90 -21.52 10.71
CA ALA A 147 -21.92 -22.06 9.80
C ALA A 147 -21.41 -22.17 8.36
N GLU A 148 -20.53 -21.26 7.94
CA GLU A 148 -20.14 -21.11 6.54
C GLU A 148 -18.90 -21.92 6.18
N LEU A 149 -17.92 -22.08 7.08
CA LEU A 149 -16.74 -22.93 6.81
C LEU A 149 -17.13 -24.37 6.47
N PRO A 150 -18.05 -25.05 7.21
CA PRO A 150 -18.49 -26.39 6.84
C PRO A 150 -19.25 -26.47 5.51
N ALA A 151 -19.79 -25.34 5.03
CA ALA A 151 -20.58 -25.27 3.81
C ALA A 151 -19.72 -25.00 2.55
N ILE A 152 -18.42 -24.76 2.71
CA ILE A 152 -17.51 -24.54 1.58
C ILE A 152 -17.44 -25.81 0.74
N ARG A 153 -17.80 -25.68 -0.54
CA ARG A 153 -17.71 -26.78 -1.50
C ARG A 153 -16.26 -26.92 -1.96
N LEU A 154 -15.69 -28.10 -1.76
CA LEU A 154 -14.37 -28.43 -2.28
C LEU A 154 -14.45 -28.51 -3.82
N GLY A 155 -13.72 -27.62 -4.49
CA GLY A 155 -13.58 -27.62 -5.94
C GLY A 155 -12.27 -28.23 -6.41
N ASN A 156 -11.87 -27.87 -7.64
CA ASN A 156 -10.55 -28.23 -8.19
C ASN A 156 -9.48 -27.17 -7.89
N LYS A 157 -9.90 -26.04 -7.32
CA LYS A 157 -9.03 -24.93 -6.93
C LYS A 157 -8.47 -25.13 -5.53
N GLY A 158 -7.32 -24.52 -5.27
CA GLY A 158 -6.79 -24.37 -3.92
C GLY A 158 -7.71 -23.48 -3.07
N LEU A 159 -7.60 -23.60 -1.74
CA LEU A 159 -8.34 -22.77 -0.80
C LEU A 159 -7.35 -21.91 -0.03
N ALA A 160 -7.66 -20.62 0.13
CA ALA A 160 -6.87 -19.74 0.96
C ALA A 160 -7.76 -19.02 1.96
N PHE A 161 -7.47 -19.17 3.25
CA PHE A 161 -8.20 -18.55 4.34
C PHE A 161 -7.38 -17.42 4.95
N LEU A 162 -7.96 -16.23 5.04
CA LEU A 162 -7.34 -15.04 5.61
C LEU A 162 -7.99 -14.72 6.95
N PHE A 163 -7.18 -14.60 8.00
CA PHE A 163 -7.64 -14.33 9.37
C PHE A 163 -7.10 -12.97 9.82
N PHE A 164 -7.94 -11.96 9.78
CA PHE A 164 -7.64 -10.63 10.30
C PHE A 164 -7.78 -10.58 11.82
N ARG A 165 -7.30 -9.48 12.41
CA ARG A 165 -7.42 -9.22 13.84
C ARG A 165 -8.86 -9.40 14.34
N GLY A 166 -9.04 -10.28 15.32
CA GLY A 166 -10.33 -10.65 15.92
C GLY A 166 -10.98 -11.91 15.35
N SER A 167 -10.37 -12.54 14.33
CA SER A 167 -10.85 -13.78 13.71
C SER A 167 -9.92 -14.98 13.91
N GLU A 168 -8.82 -14.80 14.64
CA GLU A 168 -7.78 -15.82 14.84
C GLU A 168 -8.32 -17.08 15.52
N GLN A 169 -9.33 -16.95 16.39
CA GLN A 169 -9.96 -18.12 17.03
C GLN A 169 -10.56 -19.13 16.03
N TYR A 170 -10.83 -18.72 14.79
CA TYR A 170 -11.40 -19.59 13.75
C TYR A 170 -10.33 -20.39 12.98
N GLN A 171 -9.04 -20.17 13.22
CA GLN A 171 -7.97 -20.95 12.61
C GLN A 171 -8.11 -22.43 12.97
N GLN A 172 -8.34 -22.74 14.24
CA GLN A 172 -8.47 -24.13 14.70
C GLN A 172 -9.66 -24.84 14.05
N LEU A 173 -10.79 -24.14 13.91
CA LEU A 173 -11.96 -24.68 13.21
C LEU A 173 -11.64 -24.95 11.74
N THR A 174 -10.92 -24.03 11.08
CA THR A 174 -10.51 -24.19 9.69
C THR A 174 -9.58 -25.39 9.50
N TYR A 175 -8.62 -25.60 10.41
CA TYR A 175 -7.71 -26.75 10.38
C TYR A 175 -8.45 -28.08 10.53
N GLN A 176 -9.47 -28.12 11.39
CA GLN A 176 -10.28 -29.32 11.61
C GLN A 176 -11.13 -29.67 10.39
N LEU A 177 -11.68 -28.67 9.69
CA LEU A 177 -12.54 -28.88 8.53
C LEU A 177 -11.75 -29.10 7.24
N HIS A 178 -10.56 -28.50 7.12
CA HIS A 178 -9.72 -28.54 5.92
C HIS A 178 -8.28 -28.90 6.29
N PRO A 179 -8.00 -30.14 6.73
CA PRO A 179 -6.67 -30.51 7.18
C PRO A 179 -5.63 -30.56 6.04
N GLY A 180 -4.36 -30.38 6.40
CA GLY A 180 -3.23 -30.55 5.48
C GLY A 180 -2.76 -29.29 4.75
N GLY A 181 -3.38 -28.13 5.01
CA GLY A 181 -2.89 -26.84 4.54
C GLY A 181 -1.62 -26.35 5.24
N THR A 182 -1.09 -25.23 4.76
CA THR A 182 0.12 -24.58 5.26
C THR A 182 -0.22 -23.24 5.89
N ASP A 183 0.30 -23.01 7.10
CA ASP A 183 0.19 -21.73 7.78
C ASP A 183 1.15 -20.69 7.21
N GLY A 184 0.70 -19.45 7.23
CA GLY A 184 1.49 -18.31 6.84
C GLY A 184 1.07 -17.06 7.60
N GLU A 185 1.90 -16.04 7.47
CA GLU A 185 1.68 -14.74 8.08
C GLU A 185 2.01 -13.66 7.05
N VAL A 186 1.13 -12.66 6.96
CA VAL A 186 1.37 -11.48 6.15
C VAL A 186 1.69 -10.32 7.08
N THR A 187 2.85 -9.72 6.85
CA THR A 187 3.35 -8.58 7.63
C THR A 187 3.49 -7.33 6.76
N SER A 188 3.49 -6.17 7.41
CA SER A 188 3.77 -4.88 6.78
C SER A 188 5.21 -4.79 6.29
N HIS A 189 5.50 -3.72 5.55
CA HIS A 189 6.87 -3.37 5.18
C HIS A 189 7.83 -3.24 6.39
N ARG A 190 7.30 -2.92 7.58
CA ARG A 190 8.06 -2.83 8.83
C ARG A 190 7.99 -4.11 9.69
N GLY A 191 7.43 -5.19 9.17
CA GLY A 191 7.32 -6.47 9.89
C GLY A 191 6.18 -6.52 10.91
N LYS A 192 5.25 -5.57 10.89
CA LYS A 192 4.06 -5.61 11.75
C LYS A 192 3.08 -6.65 11.21
N HIS A 193 2.57 -7.52 12.07
CA HIS A 193 1.51 -8.47 11.73
C HIS A 193 0.28 -7.75 11.15
N LEU A 194 -0.20 -8.21 9.99
CA LEU A 194 -1.45 -7.73 9.38
C LEU A 194 -2.56 -8.77 9.50
N PHE A 195 -2.28 -10.01 9.06
CA PHE A 195 -3.21 -11.14 9.15
C PHE A 195 -2.49 -12.47 9.00
N TYR A 196 -3.08 -13.53 9.55
CA TYR A 196 -2.64 -14.90 9.31
C TYR A 196 -3.30 -15.47 8.06
N THR A 197 -2.67 -16.50 7.51
CA THR A 197 -3.16 -17.21 6.33
C THR A 197 -3.08 -18.71 6.55
N TYR A 198 -4.05 -19.44 6.02
CA TYR A 198 -3.99 -20.89 5.91
C TYR A 198 -4.35 -21.31 4.49
N VAL A 199 -3.45 -22.03 3.83
CA VAL A 199 -3.57 -22.31 2.39
C VAL A 199 -3.51 -23.81 2.11
N LEU A 200 -4.49 -24.30 1.36
CA LEU A 200 -4.48 -25.63 0.76
C LEU A 200 -4.21 -25.49 -0.74
N ALA A 201 -3.13 -26.11 -1.20
CA ALA A 201 -2.83 -26.21 -2.63
C ALA A 201 -3.90 -27.03 -3.37
N PRO A 202 -4.10 -26.81 -4.68
CA PRO A 202 -5.09 -27.57 -5.47
C PRO A 202 -4.95 -29.09 -5.34
N ALA A 203 -3.71 -29.59 -5.25
CA ALA A 203 -3.43 -31.01 -5.06
C ALA A 203 -3.90 -31.53 -3.68
N GLN A 204 -3.81 -30.70 -2.64
CA GLN A 204 -4.26 -31.04 -1.28
C GLN A 204 -5.78 -31.04 -1.20
N VAL A 205 -6.44 -30.06 -1.83
CA VAL A 205 -7.91 -30.01 -1.93
C VAL A 205 -8.44 -31.24 -2.67
N SER A 206 -7.79 -31.61 -3.78
CA SER A 206 -8.15 -32.80 -4.55
C SER A 206 -7.99 -34.10 -3.74
N ALA A 207 -7.03 -34.16 -2.82
CA ALA A 207 -6.83 -35.31 -1.94
C ALA A 207 -7.93 -35.42 -0.86
N LEU A 208 -8.51 -34.31 -0.41
CA LEU A 208 -9.64 -34.29 0.52
C LEU A 208 -10.96 -34.71 -0.12
N HIS A 209 -11.06 -34.68 -1.45
CA HIS A 209 -12.28 -35.00 -2.20
C HIS A 209 -12.39 -36.51 -2.56
N LYS A 210 -11.34 -37.29 -2.31
CA LYS A 210 -11.31 -38.75 -2.54
C LYS A 210 -11.70 -39.52 -1.30
#